data_AF-A0A817TZN3-F1
#
_entry.id   AF-A0A817TZN3-F1
#
_cell.length_a   1.000
_cell.length_b   1.000
_cell.length_c   1.000
_cell.angle_alpha   90.00
_cell.angle_beta   90.00
_cell.angle_gamma   90.00
#
_symmetry.space_group_name_H-M   'P 1'
#
loop_
_entity.id
_entity.type
_entity.pdbx_description
1 polymer ?
#
loop_
_entity_poly.entity_id
_entity_poly.type
_entity_poly.pdbx_seq_one_letter_code
_entity_poly.pdbx_strand_id
1 'polypeptide(L)'
;MNDKLMENLSTDPTLESSSKFFKKRTKSIESECKICGCSARYSYFGVLSCISCKMFFKRNAELGQESFKCDFDEQCQININNRHICTSCRLAKCFKCGMKMENFRLSGFLPVTMRNILTDFQIF
;
A
#
# COMPACT_ATOMS: atom_id res chain seq x y z
N MET A 1 44.83 8.37 -9.68
CA MET A 1 45.23 6.96 -9.86
C MET A 1 45.29 6.38 -8.48
N ASN A 2 44.18 5.83 -7.97
CA ASN A 2 44.14 5.36 -6.60
C ASN A 2 44.23 3.83 -6.63
N ASP A 3 45.45 3.39 -6.34
CA ASP A 3 45.86 2.28 -5.48
C ASP A 3 44.98 1.03 -5.39
N LYS A 4 45.60 -0.05 -5.89
CA LYS A 4 45.30 -1.46 -5.60
C LYS A 4 45.81 -1.84 -4.22
N LEU A 5 45.02 -2.64 -3.50
CA LEU A 5 45.43 -3.76 -2.62
C LEU A 5 44.17 -4.63 -2.47
N MET A 6 43.91 -5.54 -3.41
CA MET A 6 44.10 -7.00 -3.30
C MET A 6 43.73 -7.64 -1.96
N GLU A 7 42.71 -8.51 -2.06
CA GLU A 7 42.58 -9.87 -1.48
C GLU A 7 42.74 -10.07 0.03
N ASN A 8 42.08 -11.00 0.70
CA ASN A 8 40.93 -11.89 0.51
C ASN A 8 40.79 -12.54 1.91
N LEU A 9 39.60 -12.61 2.51
CA LEU A 9 39.30 -13.70 3.45
C LEU A 9 37.78 -13.94 3.53
N SER A 10 37.35 -14.86 2.67
CA SER A 10 36.46 -15.99 2.98
C SER A 10 35.35 -15.83 4.01
N THR A 11 34.13 -16.07 3.48
CA THR A 11 32.96 -16.74 4.08
C THR A 11 32.10 -16.00 5.10
N ASP A 12 31.03 -15.38 4.61
CA ASP A 12 29.73 -15.37 5.32
C ASP A 12 28.57 -15.56 4.30
N PRO A 13 27.84 -16.69 4.29
CA PRO A 13 26.90 -17.05 3.22
C PRO A 13 25.48 -16.47 3.39
N THR A 14 25.27 -15.37 4.12
CA THR A 14 23.92 -14.94 4.51
C THR A 14 23.36 -13.66 3.86
N LEU A 15 24.11 -12.97 2.97
CA LEU A 15 23.68 -11.67 2.43
C LEU A 15 23.28 -11.63 0.93
N GLU A 16 23.10 -12.77 0.26
CA GLU A 16 22.76 -12.81 -1.17
C GLU A 16 21.31 -13.22 -1.52
N SER A 17 20.45 -13.48 -0.54
CA SER A 17 19.12 -14.06 -0.79
C SER A 17 17.98 -13.05 -0.99
N SER A 18 18.20 -11.75 -0.73
CA SER A 18 17.07 -10.78 -0.70
C SER A 18 16.73 -10.13 -2.05
N SER A 19 17.57 -10.26 -3.08
CA SER A 19 17.40 -9.55 -4.36
C SER A 19 16.89 -10.41 -5.51
N LYS A 20 16.73 -11.73 -5.32
CA LYS A 20 16.38 -12.69 -6.40
C LYS A 20 14.90 -13.12 -6.43
N PHE A 21 14.05 -12.69 -5.48
CA PHE A 21 12.61 -13.07 -5.49
C PHE A 21 11.70 -12.13 -6.32
N PHE A 22 12.17 -10.95 -6.75
CA PHE A 22 11.33 -9.97 -7.49
C PHE A 22 11.52 -9.97 -9.02
N LYS A 23 12.28 -10.92 -9.59
CA LYS A 23 12.56 -10.96 -11.04
C LYS A 23 11.73 -12.01 -11.77
N LYS A 24 10.42 -11.75 -11.89
CA LYS A 24 9.61 -12.19 -13.03
C LYS A 24 8.59 -11.10 -13.34
N ARG A 25 9.01 -10.09 -14.11
CA ARG A 25 8.12 -9.05 -14.64
C ARG A 25 7.28 -9.66 -15.76
N THR A 26 6.14 -10.25 -15.43
CA THR A 26 4.95 -9.98 -16.25
C THR A 26 4.76 -8.46 -16.21
N LYS A 27 4.41 -7.84 -17.34
CA LYS A 27 4.18 -6.39 -17.44
C LYS A 27 2.96 -6.05 -16.56
N SER A 28 3.16 -5.94 -15.25
CA SER A 28 2.11 -5.70 -14.28
C SER A 28 1.57 -4.29 -14.51
N ILE A 29 0.27 -4.17 -14.75
CA ILE A 29 -0.42 -2.89 -14.76
C ILE A 29 -0.24 -2.28 -13.37
N GLU A 30 0.70 -1.34 -13.26
CA GLU A 30 0.92 -0.57 -12.04
C GLU A 30 -0.19 0.47 -11.98
N SER A 31 -1.03 0.38 -10.95
CA SER A 31 -2.16 1.29 -10.77
C SER A 31 -1.93 2.16 -9.54
N GLU A 32 -2.65 3.26 -9.42
CA GLU A 32 -2.46 4.20 -8.32
C GLU A 32 -3.29 3.83 -7.07
N CYS A 33 -2.66 3.92 -5.90
CA CYS A 33 -3.33 3.81 -4.60
C CYS A 33 -4.43 4.87 -4.50
N LYS A 34 -5.68 4.44 -4.31
CA LYS A 34 -6.83 5.36 -4.22
C LYS A 34 -6.78 6.33 -3.04
N ILE A 35 -5.90 6.08 -2.07
CA ILE A 35 -5.74 6.93 -0.89
C ILE A 35 -4.68 8.02 -1.09
N CYS A 36 -3.51 7.69 -1.63
CA CYS A 36 -2.36 8.61 -1.66
C CYS A 36 -1.67 8.73 -3.02
N GLY A 37 -2.16 8.07 -4.07
CA GLY A 37 -1.58 8.11 -5.42
C GLY A 37 -0.31 7.28 -5.62
N CYS A 38 0.37 6.82 -4.54
CA CYS A 38 1.52 5.92 -4.66
C CYS A 38 1.18 4.65 -5.45
N SER A 39 2.17 4.07 -6.13
CA SER A 39 2.02 2.77 -6.80
C SER A 39 1.35 1.71 -5.90
N ALA A 40 0.41 0.98 -6.49
CA ALA A 40 -0.32 -0.12 -5.89
C ALA A 40 -0.49 -1.26 -6.89
N ARG A 41 -0.35 -2.49 -6.39
CA ARG A 41 -0.52 -3.72 -7.18
C ARG A 41 -1.74 -4.54 -6.78
N TYR A 42 -2.22 -4.39 -5.55
CA TYR A 42 -3.24 -5.24 -4.97
C TYR A 42 -4.30 -4.42 -4.24
N SER A 43 -5.47 -5.03 -4.07
CA SER A 43 -6.48 -4.49 -3.16
C SER A 43 -6.19 -4.93 -1.72
N TYR A 44 -6.32 -4.00 -0.79
CA TYR A 44 -6.29 -4.26 0.65
C TYR A 44 -7.56 -3.68 1.25
N PHE A 45 -8.19 -4.44 2.14
CA PHE A 45 -9.46 -4.06 2.78
C PHE A 45 -10.55 -3.68 1.76
N GLY A 46 -10.54 -4.29 0.57
CA GLY A 46 -11.50 -4.03 -0.51
C GLY A 46 -11.09 -2.93 -1.50
N VAL A 47 -9.98 -2.20 -1.27
CA VAL A 47 -9.60 -1.04 -2.08
C VAL A 47 -8.17 -1.17 -2.61
N LEU A 48 -7.95 -0.83 -3.90
CA LEU A 48 -6.60 -0.73 -4.47
C LEU A 48 -5.77 0.29 -3.69
N SER A 49 -4.75 -0.18 -3.01
CA SER A 49 -3.95 0.68 -2.14
C SER A 49 -2.51 0.18 -1.99
N CYS A 50 -1.62 1.11 -1.65
CA CYS A 50 -0.22 0.79 -1.37
C CYS A 50 -0.08 0.12 0.01
N ILE A 51 1.04 -0.57 0.24
CA ILE A 51 1.34 -1.28 1.50
C ILE A 51 1.32 -0.33 2.71
N SER A 52 1.79 0.91 2.54
CA SER A 52 1.75 1.91 3.63
C SER A 52 0.31 2.20 4.05
N CYS A 53 -0.62 2.35 3.10
CA CYS A 53 -2.03 2.59 3.42
C CYS A 53 -2.73 1.35 3.98
N LYS A 54 -2.33 0.13 3.56
CA LYS A 54 -2.77 -1.12 4.19
C LYS A 54 -2.44 -1.10 5.69
N MET A 55 -1.17 -0.89 6.04
CA MET A 55 -0.73 -0.97 7.43
C MET A 55 -1.28 0.18 8.27
N PHE A 56 -1.38 1.37 7.67
CA PHE A 56 -2.04 2.51 8.29
C PHE A 56 -3.50 2.21 8.63
N PHE A 57 -4.29 1.69 7.68
CA PHE A 57 -5.70 1.39 7.92
C PHE A 57 -5.85 0.33 9.01
N LYS A 58 -5.09 -0.77 8.93
CA LYS A 58 -5.12 -1.84 9.95
C LYS A 58 -4.91 -1.32 11.38
N ARG A 59 -4.00 -0.35 11.56
CA ARG A 59 -3.66 0.19 12.89
C ARG A 59 -4.69 1.16 13.45
N ASN A 60 -5.41 1.88 12.58
CA ASN A 60 -6.23 3.02 12.99
C ASN A 60 -7.73 2.79 12.80
N ALA A 61 -8.15 1.81 11.99
CA ALA A 61 -9.56 1.58 11.70
C ALA A 61 -10.38 1.20 12.94
N GLU A 62 -9.81 0.41 13.86
CA GLU A 62 -10.49 0.01 15.11
C GLU A 62 -10.54 1.15 16.14
N LEU A 63 -9.61 2.11 16.06
CA LEU A 63 -9.62 3.30 16.91
C LEU A 63 -10.72 4.29 16.49
N GLY A 64 -11.23 4.19 15.26
CA GLY A 64 -12.25 5.09 14.74
C GLY A 64 -11.70 6.45 14.27
N GLN A 65 -12.51 7.20 13.53
CA GLN A 65 -12.14 8.53 13.02
C GLN A 65 -12.13 9.58 14.14
N GLU A 66 -13.02 9.41 15.11
CA GLU A 66 -13.19 10.25 16.30
C GLU A 66 -11.95 10.29 17.20
N SER A 67 -11.09 9.27 17.13
CA SER A 67 -9.82 9.23 17.86
C SER A 67 -8.77 10.18 17.27
N PHE A 68 -9.00 10.78 16.10
CA PHE A 68 -8.03 11.63 15.42
C PHE A 68 -8.63 12.99 15.06
N LYS A 69 -8.01 14.06 15.57
CA LYS A 69 -8.34 15.43 15.20
C LYS A 69 -7.57 15.86 13.95
N CYS A 70 -8.21 16.64 13.08
CA CYS A 70 -7.53 17.36 12.02
C CYS A 70 -7.01 18.70 12.56
N ASP A 71 -5.74 19.04 12.27
CA ASP A 71 -5.15 20.34 12.64
C ASP A 71 -5.50 21.47 11.63
N PHE A 72 -6.29 21.15 10.61
CA PHE A 72 -6.69 22.06 9.53
C PHE A 72 -8.22 22.12 9.43
N ASP A 73 -8.78 22.08 8.22
CA ASP A 73 -10.20 22.25 7.88
C ASP A 73 -10.93 20.92 7.57
N GLU A 74 -10.37 19.79 7.99
CA GLU A 74 -10.86 18.44 7.66
C GLU A 74 -10.92 18.12 6.14
N GLN A 75 -10.31 18.96 5.28
CA GLN A 75 -10.29 18.77 3.82
C GLN A 75 -8.87 18.51 3.27
N CYS A 76 -7.95 18.01 4.12
CA CYS A 76 -6.56 17.76 3.71
C CYS A 76 -6.48 16.83 2.49
N GLN A 77 -5.88 17.31 1.41
CA GLN A 77 -5.59 16.49 0.24
C GLN A 77 -4.46 15.50 0.53
N ILE A 78 -4.77 14.21 0.50
CA ILE A 78 -3.80 13.14 0.78
C ILE A 78 -3.08 12.68 -0.49
N ASN A 79 -1.75 12.81 -0.50
CA ASN A 79 -0.82 12.37 -1.54
C ASN A 79 0.39 11.61 -0.93
N ILE A 80 1.31 11.11 -1.76
CA ILE A 80 2.44 10.29 -1.31
C ILE A 80 3.39 11.04 -0.36
N ASN A 81 3.54 12.35 -0.53
CA ASN A 81 4.47 13.20 0.21
C ASN A 81 3.88 13.65 1.55
N ASN A 82 2.56 13.91 1.63
CA ASN A 82 1.92 14.50 2.80
C ASN A 82 1.02 13.55 3.60
N ARG A 83 0.85 12.28 3.19
CA ARG A 83 0.00 11.28 3.88
C ARG A 83 0.39 10.98 5.35
N HIS A 84 1.49 11.51 5.84
CA HIS A 84 1.90 11.37 7.24
C HIS A 84 1.49 12.57 8.10
N ILE A 85 1.11 13.70 7.48
CA ILE A 85 0.82 14.96 8.17
C ILE A 85 -0.54 14.87 8.89
N CYS A 86 -1.60 14.43 8.21
CA CYS A 86 -2.94 14.40 8.80
C CYS A 86 -3.50 12.98 8.88
N THR A 87 -3.41 12.36 10.06
CA THR A 87 -3.97 11.03 10.34
C THR A 87 -5.49 11.01 10.17
N SER A 88 -6.19 12.03 10.69
CA SER A 88 -7.66 12.15 10.63
C SER A 88 -8.18 12.10 9.18
N CYS A 89 -7.70 13.00 8.32
CA CYS A 89 -8.14 13.04 6.91
C CYS A 89 -7.69 11.82 6.11
N ARG A 90 -6.53 11.22 6.43
CA ARG A 90 -6.10 9.98 5.78
C ARG A 90 -7.01 8.81 6.12
N LEU A 91 -7.39 8.65 7.39
CA LEU A 91 -8.31 7.60 7.82
C LEU A 91 -9.71 7.84 7.26
N ALA A 92 -10.19 9.08 7.26
CA ALA A 92 -11.45 9.46 6.63
C ALA A 92 -11.48 9.08 5.14
N LYS A 93 -10.40 9.37 4.40
CA LYS A 93 -10.28 8.98 2.99
C LYS A 93 -10.27 7.46 2.80
N CYS A 94 -9.63 6.70 3.70
CA CYS A 94 -9.69 5.24 3.66
C CYS A 94 -11.13 4.71 3.70
N PHE A 95 -11.92 5.16 4.67
CA PHE A 95 -13.33 4.78 4.78
C PHE A 95 -14.17 5.28 3.61
N LYS A 96 -13.98 6.54 3.19
CA LYS A 96 -14.67 7.14 2.03
C LYS A 96 -14.44 6.37 0.74
N CYS A 97 -13.26 5.78 0.54
CA CYS A 97 -12.95 4.94 -0.60
C CYS A 97 -13.47 3.50 -0.47
N GLY A 98 -14.12 3.13 0.64
CA GLY A 98 -14.70 1.81 0.87
C GLY A 98 -13.77 0.80 1.57
N MET A 99 -12.70 1.24 2.24
CA MET A 99 -11.91 0.33 3.07
C MET A 99 -12.71 -0.12 4.28
N LYS A 100 -12.77 -1.43 4.53
CA LYS A 100 -13.48 -2.00 5.67
C LYS A 100 -12.70 -3.13 6.32
N MET A 101 -12.75 -3.23 7.65
CA MET A 101 -12.07 -4.29 8.40
C MET A 101 -12.61 -5.69 8.08
N GLU A 102 -13.90 -5.81 7.76
CA GLU A 102 -14.53 -7.06 7.28
C GLU A 102 -13.85 -7.63 6.03
N ASN A 103 -13.30 -6.75 5.18
CA ASN A 103 -12.57 -7.11 3.96
C ASN A 103 -11.12 -7.50 4.23
N PHE A 104 -10.71 -7.72 5.50
CA PHE A 104 -9.38 -8.22 5.82
C PHE A 104 -9.06 -9.52 5.08
N ARG A 105 -10.05 -10.40 4.89
CA ARG A 105 -9.90 -11.65 4.11
C ARG A 105 -9.53 -11.40 2.63
N LEU A 106 -9.92 -10.25 2.09
CA LEU A 106 -9.56 -9.81 0.73
C LEU A 106 -8.20 -9.09 0.69
N SER A 107 -7.55 -8.89 1.85
CA SER A 107 -6.25 -8.21 1.97
C SER A 107 -5.09 -9.14 1.62
N GLY A 108 -5.11 -9.66 0.40
CA GLY A 108 -4.10 -10.56 -0.12
C GLY A 108 -4.25 -10.70 -1.63
N PHE A 109 -3.17 -10.40 -2.36
CA PHE A 109 -2.85 -10.72 -3.75
C PHE A 109 -3.94 -10.65 -4.84
N LEU A 110 -5.13 -10.09 -4.60
CA LEU A 110 -6.11 -9.88 -5.67
C LEU A 110 -5.52 -8.89 -6.67
N PRO A 111 -5.09 -9.35 -7.86
CA PRO A 111 -4.44 -8.50 -8.83
C PRO A 111 -5.48 -7.57 -9.45
N VAL A 112 -5.06 -6.38 -9.86
CA VAL A 112 -5.92 -5.37 -10.50
C VAL A 112 -6.69 -5.95 -11.71
N THR A 113 -6.16 -7.00 -12.35
CA THR A 113 -6.73 -7.67 -13.53
C THR A 113 -8.00 -8.48 -13.26
N MET A 114 -8.32 -8.82 -12.00
CA MET A 114 -9.55 -9.54 -11.64
C MET A 114 -10.73 -8.59 -11.33
N ARG A 115 -10.56 -7.28 -11.54
CA ARG A 115 -11.58 -6.27 -11.21
C ARG A 115 -12.73 -6.17 -12.24
N ASN A 116 -12.59 -6.75 -13.42
CA ASN A 116 -13.61 -6.68 -14.50
C ASN A 116 -14.69 -7.77 -14.46
N ILE A 117 -14.84 -8.55 -13.38
CA ILE A 117 -15.91 -9.57 -13.28
C ILE A 117 -16.92 -9.23 -12.16
N LEU A 118 -16.60 -8.29 -11.26
CA LEU A 118 -17.46 -7.98 -10.10
C LEU A 118 -18.25 -6.68 -10.22
N THR A 119 -18.04 -5.87 -11.27
CA THR A 119 -18.84 -4.65 -11.50
C THR A 119 -20.03 -4.85 -12.43
N ASP A 120 -20.21 -6.04 -13.02
CA ASP A 120 -21.31 -6.36 -13.95
C ASP A 120 -22.42 -7.26 -13.35
N PHE A 121 -22.36 -7.58 -12.05
CA PHE A 121 -23.41 -8.36 -11.37
C PHE A 121 -24.10 -7.58 -10.24
N GLN A 122 -24.55 -6.37 -10.55
CA GLN A 122 -25.82 -5.87 -10.00
C GLN A 122 -26.74 -5.55 -11.17
N ILE A 123 -27.61 -6.50 -11.51
CA ILE A 123 -29.00 -6.38 -12.02
C ILE A 123 -29.38 -7.75 -12.62
N PHE A 124 -29.87 -8.64 -11.75
CA PHE A 124 -31.09 -9.47 -11.84
C PHE A 124 -31.05 -10.50 -10.71
#